data_AF-A0A535MEJ9-F1
#
_entry.id   AF-A0A535MEJ9-F1
#
_cell.length_a   1.000
_cell.length_b   1.000
_cell.length_c   1.000
_cell.angle_alpha   90.00
_cell.angle_beta   90.00
_cell.angle_gamma   90.00
#
_symmetry.space_group_name_H-M   'P 1'
#
loop_
_entity.id
_entity.type
_entity.pdbx_description
1 polymer ?
#
loop_
_entity_poly.entity_id
_entity_poly.type
_entity_poly.pdbx_seq_one_letter_code
_entity_poly.pdbx_strand_id
1 'polypeptide(L)'
;MTETAGGPIEPYQHTPASCRAFDPHAGEVAETVAALLRSRLPELQVEHVGSTAIPGCAGKGIIDIMAVYPDGMLEQARAAVDSLGFQPQTFGEPFPENRPMRVGTMRLHGRRYRIHVHVIAASSEEVDALRTFRDRGRLHQLGAVPGPAADRVAASAASRSAQRSPASSIPTDSRRKPGAHRGASRS
;
A
#
# COMPACT_ATOMS: atom_id res chain seq x y z
N MET A 1 -4.25 24.32 25.23
CA MET A 1 -3.55 23.19 24.59
C MET A 1 -3.52 23.51 23.10
N THR A 2 -2.36 23.59 22.47
CA THR A 2 -2.25 24.04 21.07
C THR A 2 -2.65 22.92 20.12
N GLU A 3 -3.82 23.06 19.52
CA GLU A 3 -4.23 22.29 18.34
C GLU A 3 -3.21 22.54 17.23
N THR A 4 -2.49 21.48 16.82
CA THR A 4 -1.57 21.58 15.68
C THR A 4 -2.41 21.64 14.42
N ALA A 5 -2.24 22.68 13.60
CA ALA A 5 -2.96 22.87 12.33
C ALA A 5 -2.45 21.93 11.21
N GLY A 6 -2.35 20.64 11.51
CA GLY A 6 -2.00 19.55 10.59
C GLY A 6 -2.96 18.37 10.80
N GLY A 7 -3.10 17.53 9.78
CA GLY A 7 -3.94 16.33 9.86
C GLY A 7 -3.48 15.33 10.92
N PRO A 8 -4.25 14.24 11.16
CA PRO A 8 -3.90 13.21 12.14
C PRO A 8 -2.57 12.49 11.83
N ILE A 9 -2.01 12.68 10.63
CA ILE A 9 -0.74 12.12 10.18
C ILE A 9 0.33 13.21 10.14
N GLU A 10 1.38 13.04 10.96
CA GLU A 10 2.62 13.81 10.92
C GLU A 10 3.51 13.35 9.74
N PRO A 11 4.44 14.20 9.25
CA PRO A 11 5.40 13.83 8.21
C PRO A 11 6.17 12.55 8.51
N TYR A 12 6.49 11.78 7.47
CA TYR A 12 7.18 10.50 7.64
C TYR A 12 8.64 10.68 8.06
N GLN A 13 9.02 10.11 9.21
CA GLN A 13 10.40 10.12 9.68
C GLN A 13 11.14 8.87 9.22
N HIS A 14 11.97 9.00 8.18
CA HIS A 14 12.81 7.90 7.71
C HIS A 14 13.96 7.64 8.69
N THR A 15 13.90 6.51 9.40
CA THR A 15 14.97 6.00 10.26
C THR A 15 15.53 4.69 9.71
N PRO A 16 16.83 4.39 9.90
CA PRO A 16 17.45 3.14 9.47
C PRO A 16 16.65 1.89 9.89
N ALA A 17 16.69 0.86 9.05
CA ALA A 17 16.04 -0.40 9.32
C ALA A 17 16.67 -1.06 10.56
N SER A 18 15.85 -1.21 11.61
CA SER A 18 16.20 -1.91 12.85
C SER A 18 15.17 -3.01 13.08
N CYS A 19 15.62 -4.19 13.48
CA CYS A 19 14.72 -5.24 13.95
C CYS A 19 14.23 -4.86 15.35
N ARG A 20 12.91 -4.91 15.57
CA ARG A 20 12.23 -4.53 16.80
C ARG A 20 11.34 -5.68 17.24
N ALA A 21 11.22 -5.86 18.55
CA ALA A 21 10.24 -6.77 19.13
C ALA A 21 8.81 -6.37 18.72
N PHE A 22 7.89 -7.33 18.81
CA PHE A 22 6.46 -7.09 18.58
C PHE A 22 5.92 -6.01 19.52
N ASP A 23 5.04 -5.15 18.99
CA ASP A 23 4.40 -4.06 19.72
C ASP A 23 2.89 -4.32 19.82
N PRO A 24 2.32 -4.58 21.00
CA PRO A 24 0.91 -4.92 21.14
C PRO A 24 -0.03 -3.80 20.67
N HIS A 25 0.42 -2.54 20.67
CA HIS A 25 -0.36 -1.40 20.19
C HIS A 25 -0.44 -1.31 18.66
N ALA A 26 0.31 -2.12 17.90
CA ALA A 26 0.32 -2.00 16.44
C ALA A 26 -1.08 -2.22 15.81
N GLY A 27 -1.90 -3.11 16.37
CA GLY A 27 -3.27 -3.33 15.91
C GLY A 27 -4.21 -2.15 16.23
N GLU A 28 -4.04 -1.52 17.40
CA GLU A 28 -4.81 -0.34 17.83
C GLU A 28 -4.53 0.87 16.92
N VAL A 29 -3.25 1.09 16.61
CA VAL A 29 -2.80 2.12 15.67
C VAL A 29 -3.33 1.82 14.26
N ALA A 30 -3.31 0.55 13.83
CA ALA A 30 -3.82 0.16 12.52
C ALA A 30 -5.34 0.36 12.38
N GLU A 31 -6.14 -0.02 13.38
CA GLU A 31 -7.59 0.21 13.36
C GLU A 31 -7.93 1.71 13.44
N THR A 32 -7.14 2.50 14.17
CA THR A 32 -7.30 3.96 14.19
C THR A 32 -7.08 4.56 12.78
N VAL A 33 -6.05 4.12 12.04
CA VAL A 33 -5.86 4.52 10.63
C VAL A 33 -7.00 4.02 9.75
N ALA A 34 -7.49 2.79 9.97
CA ALA A 34 -8.58 2.21 9.20
C ALA A 34 -9.90 2.98 9.39
N ALA A 35 -10.24 3.35 10.62
CA ALA A 35 -11.39 4.20 10.93
C ALA A 35 -11.28 5.59 10.26
N LEU A 36 -10.11 6.23 10.34
CA LEU A 36 -9.84 7.50 9.66
C LEU A 36 -10.04 7.38 8.14
N LEU A 37 -9.48 6.36 7.50
CA LEU A 37 -9.64 6.14 6.06
C LEU A 37 -11.10 5.86 5.65
N ARG A 38 -11.79 4.96 6.37
CA ARG A 38 -13.21 4.66 6.12
C ARG A 38 -14.12 5.88 6.34
N SER A 39 -13.76 6.80 7.25
CA SER A 39 -14.49 8.07 7.41
C SER A 39 -14.30 9.07 6.25
N ARG A 40 -13.27 8.88 5.40
CA ARG A 40 -13.02 9.69 4.20
C ARG A 40 -13.60 9.05 2.95
N LEU A 41 -13.55 7.72 2.85
CA LEU A 41 -14.10 6.94 1.75
C LEU A 41 -14.60 5.58 2.29
N PRO A 42 -15.90 5.44 2.62
CA PRO A 42 -16.48 4.23 3.21
C PRO A 42 -16.32 2.95 2.37
N GLU A 43 -16.13 3.10 1.06
CA GLU A 43 -15.93 2.04 0.08
C GLU A 43 -14.56 1.33 0.22
N LEU A 44 -13.62 1.89 0.99
CA LEU A 44 -12.31 1.27 1.23
C LEU A 44 -12.40 0.07 2.16
N GLN A 45 -12.01 -1.11 1.66
CA GLN A 45 -11.66 -2.23 2.53
C GLN A 45 -10.24 -2.00 3.06
N VAL A 46 -10.15 -1.58 4.32
CA VAL A 46 -8.86 -1.30 4.98
C VAL A 46 -8.47 -2.46 5.90
N GLU A 47 -7.28 -3.01 5.71
CA GLU A 47 -6.74 -4.14 6.47
C GLU A 47 -5.33 -3.85 7.03
N HIS A 48 -5.07 -4.33 8.24
CA HIS A 48 -3.71 -4.43 8.79
C HIS A 48 -3.00 -5.64 8.18
N VAL A 49 -1.85 -5.40 7.57
CA VAL A 49 -1.00 -6.40 6.91
C VAL A 49 0.46 -6.27 7.39
N GLY A 50 1.38 -6.99 6.75
CA GLY A 50 2.80 -6.94 7.08
C GLY A 50 3.15 -7.57 8.44
N SER A 51 4.41 -7.39 8.86
CA SER A 51 4.94 -8.10 10.04
C SER A 51 4.26 -7.71 11.35
N THR A 52 3.78 -6.47 11.46
CA THR A 52 3.14 -5.97 12.69
C THR A 52 1.70 -6.46 12.87
N ALA A 53 1.08 -7.03 11.84
CA ALA A 53 -0.23 -7.70 11.92
C ALA A 53 -0.16 -9.12 12.48
N ILE A 54 1.04 -9.66 12.74
CA ILE A 54 1.29 -11.01 13.24
C ILE A 54 1.74 -10.92 14.72
N PRO A 55 0.93 -11.38 15.69
CA PRO A 55 1.28 -11.36 17.10
C PRO A 55 2.62 -12.05 17.40
N GLY A 56 3.47 -11.40 18.20
CA GLY A 56 4.80 -11.89 18.55
C GLY A 56 5.85 -11.85 17.43
N CYS A 57 5.51 -11.37 16.23
CA CYS A 57 6.48 -11.25 15.13
C CYS A 57 7.40 -10.03 15.31
N ALA A 58 8.72 -10.27 15.33
CA ALA A 58 9.72 -9.21 15.28
C ALA A 58 9.90 -8.70 13.84
N GLY A 59 10.02 -7.39 13.67
CA GLY A 59 10.03 -6.75 12.34
C GLY A 59 10.61 -5.33 12.35
N LYS A 60 10.34 -4.55 11.31
CA LYS A 60 10.84 -3.16 11.20
C LYS A 60 10.17 -2.16 12.16
N GLY A 61 9.11 -2.58 12.86
CA GLY A 61 8.24 -1.67 13.62
C GLY A 61 7.60 -0.59 12.72
N ILE A 62 7.17 -1.00 11.53
CA ILE A 62 6.37 -0.20 10.60
C ILE A 62 5.01 -0.89 10.51
N ILE A 63 3.95 -0.08 10.46
CA ILE A 63 2.57 -0.55 10.35
C ILE A 63 2.18 -0.48 8.88
N ASP A 64 2.02 -1.64 8.28
CA ASP A 64 1.67 -1.78 6.87
C ASP A 64 0.14 -1.92 6.77
N ILE A 65 -0.50 -0.95 6.12
CA ILE A 65 -1.94 -0.87 5.90
C ILE A 65 -2.22 -1.11 4.42
N MET A 66 -3.16 -2.01 4.14
CA MET A 66 -3.69 -2.23 2.80
C MET A 66 -5.03 -1.51 2.69
N ALA A 67 -5.10 -0.49 1.84
CA ALA A 67 -6.33 0.23 1.50
C ALA A 67 -6.81 -0.23 0.13
N VAL A 68 -7.73 -1.20 0.12
CA VAL A 68 -8.27 -1.79 -1.11
C VAL A 68 -9.47 -0.97 -1.59
N TYR A 69 -9.43 -0.52 -2.85
CA TYR A 69 -10.49 0.28 -3.46
C TYR A 69 -11.22 -0.49 -4.59
N PRO A 70 -12.53 -0.29 -4.79
CA PRO A 70 -13.27 -0.86 -5.92
C PRO A 70 -12.74 -0.35 -7.26
N ASP A 71 -12.79 -1.16 -8.32
CA ASP A 71 -12.26 -0.78 -9.63
C ASP A 71 -12.85 0.57 -10.13
N GLY A 72 -11.97 1.44 -10.62
CA GLY A 72 -12.32 2.81 -11.04
C GLY A 72 -12.24 3.88 -9.93
N MET A 73 -12.06 3.52 -8.65
CA MET A 73 -12.00 4.48 -7.53
C MET A 73 -10.57 4.91 -7.10
N LEU A 74 -9.56 4.76 -7.97
CA LEU A 74 -8.16 5.06 -7.62
C LEU A 74 -7.95 6.51 -7.14
N GLU A 75 -8.51 7.49 -7.85
CA GLU A 75 -8.30 8.91 -7.54
C GLU A 75 -8.97 9.30 -6.21
N GLN A 76 -10.15 8.74 -5.94
CA GLN A 76 -10.88 8.89 -4.69
C GLN A 76 -10.09 8.26 -3.53
N ALA A 77 -9.54 7.06 -3.74
CA ALA A 77 -8.72 6.37 -2.74
C ALA A 77 -7.42 7.14 -2.43
N ARG A 78 -6.73 7.66 -3.47
CA ARG A 78 -5.56 8.54 -3.32
C ARG A 78 -5.93 9.80 -2.54
N ALA A 79 -6.99 10.50 -2.95
CA ALA A 79 -7.45 11.72 -2.28
C ALA A 79 -7.86 11.47 -0.81
N ALA A 80 -8.52 10.35 -0.51
CA ALA A 80 -8.89 9.98 0.86
C ALA A 80 -7.66 9.80 1.76
N VAL A 81 -6.64 9.08 1.27
CA VAL A 81 -5.37 8.86 1.99
C VAL A 81 -4.60 10.18 2.14
N ASP A 82 -4.41 10.92 1.04
CA ASP A 82 -3.64 12.16 1.02
C ASP A 82 -4.31 13.25 1.90
N SER A 83 -5.65 13.27 2.01
CA SER A 83 -6.40 14.21 2.87
C SER A 83 -6.15 14.04 4.38
N LEU A 84 -5.61 12.89 4.82
CA LEU A 84 -5.24 12.66 6.22
C LEU A 84 -3.84 13.22 6.57
N GLY A 85 -3.06 13.64 5.57
CA GLY A 85 -1.67 14.08 5.72
C GLY A 85 -0.63 13.02 5.37
N PHE A 86 -1.04 11.87 4.82
CA PHE A 86 -0.12 10.90 4.25
C PHE A 86 0.60 11.47 3.01
N GLN A 87 1.84 11.04 2.79
CA GLN A 87 2.76 11.64 1.83
C GLN A 87 3.22 10.60 0.79
N PRO A 88 3.58 10.98 -0.45
CA PRO A 88 4.25 10.07 -1.38
C PRO A 88 5.55 9.52 -0.77
N GLN A 89 5.84 8.25 -1.03
CA GLN A 89 7.12 7.64 -0.65
C GLN A 89 8.28 8.27 -1.45
N THR A 90 9.28 8.82 -0.75
CA THR A 90 10.45 9.48 -1.35
C THR A 90 11.77 8.72 -1.18
N PHE A 91 11.72 7.49 -0.63
CA PHE A 91 12.90 6.66 -0.33
C PHE A 91 12.82 5.30 -1.02
N GLY A 92 13.92 4.83 -1.61
CA GLY A 92 13.95 3.60 -2.42
C GLY A 92 13.35 3.79 -3.82
N GLU A 93 12.91 2.70 -4.43
CA GLU A 93 12.19 2.72 -5.71
C GLU A 93 10.78 3.28 -5.46
N PRO A 94 10.37 4.38 -6.13
CA PRO A 94 9.07 4.99 -5.90
C PRO A 94 7.96 4.11 -6.49
N PHE A 95 6.84 4.02 -5.78
CA PHE A 95 5.65 3.35 -6.28
C PHE A 95 4.98 4.24 -7.35
N PRO A 96 4.48 3.67 -8.45
CA PRO A 96 3.80 4.45 -9.48
C PRO A 96 2.42 4.92 -8.99
N GLU A 97 1.91 6.05 -9.46
CA GLU A 97 0.64 6.62 -8.95
C GLU A 97 -0.61 5.79 -9.31
N ASN A 98 -0.51 4.80 -10.21
CA ASN A 98 -1.57 3.81 -10.45
C ASN A 98 -1.61 2.65 -9.44
N ARG A 99 -0.56 2.49 -8.62
CA ARG A 99 -0.49 1.62 -7.44
C ARG A 99 0.40 2.35 -6.41
N PRO A 100 -0.10 3.41 -5.76
CA PRO A 100 0.75 4.21 -4.88
C PRO A 100 0.94 3.54 -3.51
N MET A 101 2.12 3.76 -2.92
CA MET A 101 2.31 3.64 -1.47
C MET A 101 2.48 5.04 -0.89
N ARG A 102 1.71 5.32 0.15
CA ARG A 102 1.80 6.54 0.93
C ARG A 102 2.42 6.25 2.29
N VAL A 103 3.08 7.25 2.86
CA VAL A 103 3.88 7.13 4.08
C VAL A 103 3.54 8.24 5.05
N GLY A 104 3.53 7.94 6.34
CA GLY A 104 3.20 8.91 7.38
C GLY A 104 3.59 8.46 8.78
N THR A 105 3.47 9.36 9.74
CA THR A 105 3.70 9.07 11.16
C THR A 105 2.44 9.39 11.95
N MET A 106 1.89 8.45 12.72
CA MET A 106 0.81 8.75 13.68
C MET A 106 1.32 8.70 15.11
N ARG A 107 0.74 9.51 16.00
CA ARG A 107 0.98 9.44 17.44
C ARG A 107 -0.17 8.70 18.13
N LEU A 108 0.18 7.74 18.98
CA LEU A 108 -0.76 7.08 19.90
C LEU A 108 -0.03 6.77 21.22
N HIS A 109 -0.69 6.98 22.36
CA HIS A 109 -0.09 6.79 23.70
C HIS A 109 1.28 7.47 23.89
N GLY A 110 1.44 8.67 23.33
CA GLY A 110 2.70 9.44 23.33
C GLY A 110 3.82 8.89 22.42
N ARG A 111 3.64 7.71 21.82
CA ARG A 111 4.60 7.03 20.94
C ARG A 111 4.32 7.38 19.48
N ARG A 112 5.37 7.44 18.65
CA ARG A 112 5.29 7.66 17.19
C ARG A 112 5.35 6.32 16.46
N TYR A 113 4.43 6.13 15.52
CA TYR A 113 4.34 4.94 14.67
C TYR A 113 4.48 5.34 13.22
N ARG A 114 5.42 4.70 12.51
CA ARG A 114 5.58 4.84 11.06
C ARG A 114 4.58 3.93 10.37
N ILE A 115 3.81 4.49 9.45
CA ILE A 115 2.74 3.81 8.73
C ILE A 115 3.00 3.90 7.23
N HIS A 116 2.87 2.76 6.55
CA HIS A 116 2.84 2.66 5.08
C HIS A 116 1.41 2.27 4.69
N VAL A 117 0.80 3.03 3.77
CA VAL A 117 -0.54 2.75 3.22
C VAL A 117 -0.38 2.37 1.76
N HIS A 118 -0.62 1.10 1.45
CA HIS A 118 -0.65 0.57 0.09
C HIS A 118 -2.05 0.75 -0.47
N VAL A 119 -2.18 1.53 -1.55
CA VAL A 119 -3.45 1.77 -2.24
C VAL A 119 -3.54 0.80 -3.42
N ILE A 120 -4.44 -0.18 -3.34
CA ILE A 120 -4.48 -1.35 -4.22
C ILE A 120 -5.90 -1.57 -4.77
N ALA A 121 -6.04 -1.87 -6.06
CA ALA A 121 -7.33 -2.22 -6.64
C ALA A 121 -7.83 -3.57 -6.10
N ALA A 122 -9.14 -3.70 -5.87
CA ALA A 122 -9.76 -4.96 -5.44
C ALA A 122 -9.52 -6.14 -6.39
N SER A 123 -9.29 -5.86 -7.68
CA SER A 123 -8.95 -6.82 -8.73
C SER A 123 -7.47 -7.29 -8.72
N SER A 124 -6.62 -6.78 -7.83
CA SER A 124 -5.19 -7.10 -7.80
C SER A 124 -4.87 -8.37 -7.00
N GLU A 125 -4.13 -9.30 -7.61
CA GLU A 125 -3.57 -10.50 -6.94
C GLU A 125 -2.70 -10.18 -5.71
N GLU A 126 -2.18 -8.95 -5.59
CA GLU A 126 -1.42 -8.54 -4.39
C GLU A 126 -2.28 -8.57 -3.12
N VAL A 127 -3.59 -8.32 -3.22
CA VAL A 127 -4.52 -8.34 -2.07
C VAL A 127 -4.48 -9.70 -1.38
N ASP A 128 -4.62 -10.77 -2.14
CA ASP A 128 -4.63 -12.14 -1.59
C ASP A 128 -3.23 -12.62 -1.21
N ALA A 129 -2.17 -12.14 -1.88
CA ALA A 129 -0.79 -12.41 -1.47
C ALA A 129 -0.46 -11.80 -0.09
N LEU A 130 -0.88 -10.57 0.17
CA LEU A 130 -0.67 -9.87 1.46
C LEU A 130 -1.49 -10.50 2.59
N ARG A 131 -2.75 -10.86 2.33
CA ARG A 131 -3.59 -11.64 3.26
C ARG A 131 -2.95 -12.99 3.59
N THR A 132 -2.57 -13.75 2.56
CA THR A 132 -1.95 -15.08 2.71
C THR A 132 -0.68 -15.03 3.55
N PHE A 133 0.19 -14.03 3.34
CA PHE A 133 1.38 -13.83 4.17
C PHE A 133 1.04 -13.61 5.65
N ARG A 134 0.11 -12.69 5.93
CA ARG A 134 -0.33 -12.38 7.31
C ARG A 134 -0.87 -13.62 8.00
N ASP A 135 -1.76 -14.35 7.31
CA ASP A 135 -2.53 -15.42 7.93
C ASP A 135 -1.68 -16.69 8.12
N ARG A 136 -0.75 -17.01 7.19
CA ARG A 136 0.31 -18.01 7.43
C ARG A 136 1.22 -17.65 8.59
N GLY A 137 1.65 -16.39 8.67
CA GLY A 137 2.49 -15.91 9.77
C GLY A 137 1.81 -16.03 11.14
N ARG A 138 0.50 -15.80 11.21
CA ARG A 138 -0.31 -16.01 12.42
C ARG A 138 -0.39 -17.47 12.83
N LEU A 139 -0.64 -18.38 11.88
CA LEU A 139 -0.69 -19.83 12.13
C LEU A 139 0.65 -20.36 12.69
N HIS A 140 1.78 -19.93 12.10
CA HIS A 140 3.11 -20.29 12.58
C HIS A 140 3.35 -19.90 14.05
N GLN A 141 2.93 -18.68 14.45
CA GLN A 141 3.11 -18.19 15.81
C GLN A 141 2.18 -18.85 16.84
N LEU A 142 1.13 -19.54 16.40
CA LEU A 142 0.23 -20.32 17.25
C LEU A 142 0.66 -21.80 17.40
N GLY A 143 1.82 -22.19 16.85
CA GLY A 143 2.39 -23.53 17.03
C GLY A 143 1.93 -24.59 16.03
N ALA A 144 1.24 -24.21 14.94
CA ALA A 144 0.99 -25.08 13.80
C ALA A 144 2.09 -24.87 12.72
N VAL A 145 2.84 -25.90 12.34
CA VAL A 145 4.09 -25.78 11.53
C VAL A 145 4.33 -27.00 10.61
N PRO A 146 5.25 -26.95 9.60
CA PRO A 146 6.29 -25.95 9.24
C PRO A 146 5.85 -24.91 8.16
N GLY A 147 6.63 -23.93 7.66
CA GLY A 147 8.06 -23.53 7.86
C GLY A 147 8.99 -23.85 6.65
N PRO A 148 10.10 -23.11 6.35
CA PRO A 148 10.70 -21.94 7.04
C PRO A 148 10.93 -20.68 6.14
N ALA A 149 11.23 -19.53 6.79
CA ALA A 149 11.91 -18.33 6.27
C ALA A 149 11.38 -17.55 5.03
N ALA A 150 10.71 -18.18 4.07
CA ALA A 150 10.33 -17.59 2.79
C ALA A 150 9.31 -16.44 2.91
N ASP A 151 8.40 -16.52 3.89
CA ASP A 151 7.29 -15.56 4.03
C ASP A 151 7.77 -14.11 4.20
N ARG A 152 8.85 -13.88 4.96
CA ARG A 152 9.42 -12.53 5.17
C ARG A 152 9.96 -11.92 3.87
N VAL A 153 10.36 -12.77 2.92
CA VAL A 153 10.72 -12.37 1.55
C VAL A 153 9.44 -12.16 0.73
N ALA A 154 8.44 -13.03 0.87
CA ALA A 154 7.21 -13.04 0.06
C ALA A 154 6.41 -11.73 0.11
N ALA A 155 6.00 -11.21 1.28
CA ALA A 155 5.25 -9.94 1.32
C ALA A 155 6.08 -8.77 0.76
N SER A 156 7.34 -8.69 1.14
CA SER A 156 8.24 -7.66 0.63
C SER A 156 8.55 -7.84 -0.87
N ALA A 157 8.44 -9.06 -1.41
CA ALA A 157 8.59 -9.37 -2.83
C ALA A 157 7.31 -9.11 -3.63
N ALA A 158 6.13 -9.40 -3.09
CA ALA A 158 4.85 -9.01 -3.68
C ALA A 158 4.80 -7.50 -3.87
N SER A 159 5.09 -6.74 -2.80
CA SER A 159 5.08 -5.28 -2.89
C SER A 159 6.20 -4.69 -3.74
N ARG A 160 7.35 -5.37 -3.88
CA ARG A 160 8.44 -5.01 -4.84
C ARG A 160 8.15 -5.42 -6.28
N SER A 161 7.43 -6.52 -6.50
CA SER A 161 7.02 -6.96 -7.83
C SER A 161 5.98 -5.98 -8.39
N ALA A 162 5.00 -5.61 -7.56
CA ALA A 162 4.01 -4.60 -7.89
C ALA A 162 4.57 -3.14 -7.91
N GLN A 163 5.79 -2.88 -7.42
CA GLN A 163 6.53 -1.64 -7.72
C GLN A 163 7.08 -1.63 -9.17
N ARG A 164 7.27 -2.80 -9.77
CA ARG A 164 8.01 -3.00 -11.03
C ARG A 164 7.14 -3.39 -12.22
N SER A 165 5.88 -3.77 -11.98
CA SER A 165 4.91 -4.02 -13.06
C SER A 165 4.65 -2.72 -13.85
N PRO A 166 4.86 -2.70 -15.18
CA PRO A 166 4.46 -1.56 -15.99
C PRO A 166 2.93 -1.42 -15.97
N ALA A 167 2.45 -0.19 -16.07
CA ALA A 167 1.02 0.08 -16.27
C ALA A 167 0.52 -0.69 -17.51
N SER A 168 -0.69 -1.25 -17.40
CA SER A 168 -1.31 -2.07 -18.44
C SER A 168 -1.21 -1.38 -19.81
N SER A 169 -0.64 -2.10 -20.78
CA SER A 169 -0.41 -1.60 -22.13
C SER A 169 -1.70 -1.08 -22.73
N ILE A 170 -1.80 0.22 -22.98
CA ILE A 170 -2.84 0.77 -23.86
C ILE A 170 -2.64 0.10 -25.22
N PRO A 171 -3.61 -0.67 -25.76
CA PRO A 171 -3.48 -1.23 -27.09
C PRO A 171 -3.60 -0.08 -28.09
N THR A 172 -2.48 0.35 -28.65
CA THR A 172 -2.46 1.26 -29.81
C THR A 172 -3.09 0.54 -30.99
N ASP A 173 -4.37 0.83 -31.24
CA ASP A 173 -5.10 0.23 -32.36
C ASP A 173 -4.43 0.59 -33.68
N SER A 174 -3.87 -0.45 -34.31
CA SER A 174 -3.08 -0.38 -35.52
C SER A 174 -3.86 -1.04 -36.65
N ARG A 175 -4.97 -0.43 -37.09
CA ARG A 175 -5.72 -0.91 -38.27
C ARG A 175 -6.56 0.16 -39.00
N ARG A 176 -5.93 0.84 -39.98
CA ARG A 176 -6.28 0.75 -41.42
C ARG A 176 -5.59 1.82 -42.27
N LYS A 177 -4.73 1.39 -43.20
CA LYS A 177 -4.75 1.91 -44.57
C LYS A 177 -5.79 1.10 -45.37
N PRO A 178 -6.44 1.72 -46.36
CA PRO A 178 -6.13 1.36 -47.74
C PRO A 178 -5.89 2.61 -48.61
N GLY A 179 -5.26 2.42 -49.77
CA GLY A 179 -4.85 3.52 -50.65
C GLY A 179 -5.84 3.83 -51.79
N ALA A 180 -5.66 5.00 -52.38
CA ALA A 180 -6.14 5.40 -53.71
C ALA A 180 -5.04 6.29 -54.31
N HIS A 181 -4.28 5.80 -55.30
CA HIS A 181 -4.53 5.87 -56.74
C HIS A 181 -3.86 7.08 -57.41
N ARG A 182 -3.18 6.81 -58.54
CA ARG A 182 -2.51 7.78 -59.40
C ARG A 182 -3.53 8.70 -60.09
N GLY A 183 -3.15 9.95 -60.34
CA GLY A 183 -3.83 10.83 -61.29
C GLY A 183 -2.94 12.03 -61.64
N ALA A 184 -2.56 12.17 -62.90
CA ALA A 184 -1.80 13.32 -63.39
C ALA A 184 -2.75 14.39 -63.94
N SER A 185 -2.37 15.68 -63.87
CA SER A 185 -2.58 16.62 -64.98
C SER A 185 -1.79 17.91 -64.80
N ARG A 186 -1.54 18.56 -65.94
CA ARG A 186 -0.82 19.83 -66.10
C ARG A 186 -1.70 21.01 -65.68
N SER A 187 -1.06 22.10 -65.26
CA SER A 187 -1.21 23.42 -65.89
C SER A 187 -0.03 24.31 -65.52
#